data_AF-A0A8C0JDT0-F1
#
_entry.id   AF-A0A8C0JDT0-F1
#
_cell.length_a   1.000
_cell.length_b   1.000
_cell.length_c   1.000
_cell.angle_alpha   90.00
_cell.angle_beta   90.00
_cell.angle_gamma   90.00
#
_symmetry.space_group_name_H-M   'P 1'
#
loop_
_entity.id
_entity.type
_entity.pdbx_description
1 polymer ?
#
loop_
_entity_poly.entity_id
_entity_poly.type
_entity_poly.pdbx_seq_one_letter_code
_entity_poly.pdbx_strand_id
1 'polypeptide(L)'
;MSLGLENQIFQYIDLHQNEFIQTLKEWVAVESDSIQPELRQEVTRMVELTADRLRAMGATVELVKLGSHKLPDGESLPLPPLTLAELGKDPQKPTVCFYGHVDVQPAKKEDGWKTDPYTLTEIDGNLYGRGATDNKGPVLAWINAVESFRALKLVVCPRSRRLWPQCHPQKISPDWLRDAGVTSSSSIQRRNWVD
;
A
#
# COMPACT_ATOMS: atom_id res chain seq x y z
N MET A 1 30.12 -13.16 -18.99
CA MET A 1 30.12 -13.08 -17.51
C MET A 1 28.68 -13.20 -17.05
N SER A 2 28.34 -14.14 -16.18
CA SER A 2 27.00 -14.22 -15.60
C SER A 2 26.77 -12.95 -14.77
N LEU A 3 25.80 -12.11 -15.14
CA LEU A 3 25.35 -11.04 -14.26
C LEU A 3 24.89 -11.68 -12.94
N GLY A 4 25.41 -11.17 -11.81
CA GLY A 4 24.96 -11.61 -10.49
C GLY A 4 23.44 -11.46 -10.36
N LEU A 5 22.83 -12.29 -9.51
CA LEU A 5 21.38 -12.32 -9.27
C LEU A 5 20.79 -10.92 -9.04
N GLU A 6 21.50 -10.10 -8.25
CA GLU A 6 21.16 -8.72 -7.94
C GLU A 6 21.08 -7.83 -9.20
N ASN A 7 22.07 -7.93 -10.08
CA ASN A 7 22.08 -7.15 -11.32
C ASN A 7 20.93 -7.54 -12.25
N GLN A 8 20.53 -8.82 -12.28
CA GLN A 8 19.39 -9.25 -13.10
C GLN A 8 18.08 -8.62 -12.60
N ILE A 9 17.89 -8.56 -11.28
CA ILE A 9 16.71 -7.96 -10.67
C ILE A 9 16.69 -6.44 -10.90
N PHE A 10 17.81 -5.75 -10.67
CA PHE A 10 17.87 -4.30 -10.87
C PHE A 10 17.67 -3.92 -12.35
N GLN A 11 18.27 -4.65 -13.29
CA GLN A 11 18.00 -4.46 -14.71
C GLN A 11 16.54 -4.69 -15.07
N TYR A 12 15.90 -5.71 -14.50
CA TYR A 12 14.47 -5.93 -14.70
C TYR A 12 13.65 -4.75 -14.17
N ILE A 13 13.96 -4.26 -12.96
CA ILE A 13 13.25 -3.12 -12.36
C ILE A 13 13.43 -1.85 -13.22
N ASP A 14 14.66 -1.55 -13.65
CA ASP A 14 14.96 -0.39 -14.49
C ASP A 14 14.20 -0.43 -15.82
N LEU A 15 14.08 -1.61 -16.43
CA LEU A 15 13.35 -1.81 -17.68
C LEU A 15 11.82 -1.66 -17.53
N HIS A 16 11.27 -1.99 -16.36
CA HIS A 16 9.81 -1.97 -16.11
C HIS A 16 9.37 -0.78 -15.25
N GLN A 17 10.26 0.17 -14.95
CA GLN A 17 9.97 1.33 -14.09
C GLN A 17 8.73 2.11 -14.54
N ASN A 18 8.53 2.26 -15.85
CA ASN A 18 7.37 2.99 -16.40
C ASN A 18 6.05 2.27 -16.13
N GLU A 19 6.04 0.93 -16.14
CA GLU A 19 4.87 0.13 -15.80
C GLU A 19 4.55 0.21 -14.30
N PHE A 20 5.59 0.24 -13.47
CA PHE A 20 5.45 0.43 -12.02
C PHE A 20 4.91 1.82 -11.67
N ILE A 21 5.41 2.86 -12.34
CA ILE A 21 4.90 4.22 -12.20
C ILE A 21 3.45 4.30 -12.70
N GLN A 22 3.12 3.66 -13.82
CA GLN A 22 1.76 3.61 -14.33
C GLN A 22 0.79 2.94 -13.34
N THR A 23 1.20 1.84 -12.72
CA THR A 23 0.43 1.21 -11.64
C THR A 23 0.23 2.18 -10.46
N LEU A 24 1.26 2.93 -10.06
CA LEU A 24 1.13 3.92 -8.99
C LEU A 24 0.15 5.04 -9.37
N LYS A 25 0.14 5.49 -10.64
CA LYS A 25 -0.84 6.47 -11.15
C LYS A 25 -2.26 5.94 -10.96
N GLU A 26 -2.51 4.70 -11.34
CA GLU A 26 -3.82 4.05 -11.19
C GLU A 26 -4.24 3.89 -9.72
N TRP A 27 -3.30 3.53 -8.85
CA TRP A 27 -3.56 3.41 -7.41
C TRP A 27 -3.84 4.77 -6.77
N VAL A 28 -3.09 5.82 -7.13
CA VAL A 28 -3.32 7.18 -6.62
C VAL A 28 -4.67 7.73 -7.08
N ALA A 29 -5.12 7.42 -8.30
CA ALA A 29 -6.44 7.80 -8.80
C ALA A 29 -7.62 7.19 -8.03
N VAL A 30 -7.39 6.20 -7.17
CA VAL A 30 -8.41 5.70 -6.24
C VAL A 30 -8.45 6.61 -5.01
N GLU A 31 -9.53 7.38 -4.83
CA GLU A 31 -9.72 8.28 -3.69
C GLU A 31 -10.09 7.52 -2.41
N SER A 32 -9.20 6.63 -1.95
CA SER A 32 -9.36 5.76 -0.78
C SER A 32 -9.21 6.53 0.54
N ASP A 33 -9.91 7.64 0.70
CA ASP A 33 -9.94 8.45 1.91
C ASP A 33 -10.72 7.74 3.01
N SER A 34 -10.04 7.43 4.14
CA SER A 34 -10.68 6.75 5.27
C SER A 34 -11.32 7.71 6.30
N ILE A 35 -11.11 9.01 6.16
CA ILE A 35 -11.64 10.05 7.03
C ILE A 35 -13.04 10.48 6.57
N GLN A 36 -13.26 10.59 5.26
CA GLN A 36 -14.53 10.97 4.64
C GLN A 36 -15.47 9.75 4.52
N PRO A 37 -16.58 9.66 5.29
CA PRO A 37 -17.49 8.51 5.28
C PRO A 37 -18.04 8.15 3.89
N GLU A 38 -18.30 9.16 3.05
CA GLU A 38 -18.80 9.05 1.69
C GLU A 38 -17.83 8.31 0.74
N LEU A 39 -16.52 8.33 1.05
CA LEU A 39 -15.48 7.65 0.27
C LEU A 39 -15.19 6.22 0.76
N ARG A 40 -15.98 5.69 1.71
CA ARG A 40 -15.81 4.33 2.25
C ARG A 40 -15.79 3.24 1.17
N GLN A 41 -16.57 3.41 0.10
CA GLN A 41 -16.60 2.47 -1.02
C GLN A 41 -15.28 2.49 -1.81
N GLU A 42 -14.65 3.64 -1.99
CA GLU A 42 -13.33 3.75 -2.65
C GLU A 42 -12.22 3.11 -1.83
N VAL A 43 -12.29 3.20 -0.49
CA VAL A 43 -11.36 2.44 0.38
C VAL A 43 -11.52 0.93 0.17
N THR A 44 -12.76 0.46 0.10
CA THR A 44 -13.06 -0.96 -0.17
C THR A 44 -12.56 -1.38 -1.55
N ARG A 45 -12.79 -0.56 -2.57
CA ARG A 45 -12.28 -0.77 -3.93
C ARG A 45 -10.76 -0.88 -3.98
N MET A 46 -10.05 -0.01 -3.24
CA MET A 46 -8.58 -0.07 -3.17
C MET A 46 -8.07 -1.35 -2.49
N VAL A 47 -8.78 -1.83 -1.46
CA VAL A 47 -8.47 -3.11 -0.83
C VAL A 47 -8.69 -4.28 -1.80
N GLU A 48 -9.77 -4.25 -2.58
CA GLU A 48 -10.07 -5.26 -3.59
C GLU A 48 -9.03 -5.28 -4.72
N LEU A 49 -8.64 -4.12 -5.24
CA LEU A 49 -7.56 -3.98 -6.23
C LEU A 49 -6.22 -4.54 -5.70
N THR A 50 -5.93 -4.31 -4.42
CA THR A 50 -4.74 -4.86 -3.78
C THR A 50 -4.82 -6.39 -3.71
N ALA A 51 -5.97 -6.93 -3.31
CA ALA A 51 -6.21 -8.37 -3.23
C ALA A 51 -6.11 -9.04 -4.61
N ASP A 52 -6.67 -8.43 -5.66
CA ASP A 52 -6.63 -8.96 -7.02
C ASP A 52 -5.21 -9.00 -7.57
N ARG A 53 -4.40 -7.97 -7.32
CA ARG A 53 -2.98 -7.98 -7.72
C ARG A 53 -2.21 -9.07 -6.98
N LEU A 54 -2.43 -9.24 -5.68
CA LEU A 54 -1.82 -10.32 -4.90
C LEU A 54 -2.24 -11.72 -5.39
N ARG A 55 -3.51 -11.90 -5.79
CA ARG A 55 -3.99 -13.16 -6.40
C ARG A 55 -3.32 -13.40 -7.75
N ALA A 56 -3.16 -12.38 -8.59
CA ALA A 56 -2.53 -12.48 -9.91
C ALA A 56 -1.07 -12.96 -9.82
N MET A 57 -0.35 -12.56 -8.77
CA MET A 57 0.99 -13.08 -8.45
C MET A 57 0.97 -14.42 -7.69
N GLY A 58 -0.16 -15.13 -7.65
CA GLY A 58 -0.28 -16.47 -7.08
C GLY A 58 -0.30 -16.55 -5.56
N ALA A 59 -0.61 -15.47 -4.85
CA ALA A 59 -0.87 -15.53 -3.41
C ALA A 59 -2.25 -16.14 -3.13
N THR A 60 -2.37 -16.85 -2.02
CA THR A 60 -3.68 -17.16 -1.43
C THR A 60 -4.12 -15.93 -0.64
N VAL A 61 -5.30 -15.38 -0.95
CA VAL A 61 -5.76 -14.11 -0.38
C VAL A 61 -7.13 -14.27 0.27
N GLU A 62 -7.26 -13.79 1.49
CA GLU A 62 -8.49 -13.71 2.27
C GLU A 62 -8.81 -12.23 2.58
N LEU A 63 -10.07 -11.83 2.35
CA LEU A 63 -10.60 -10.53 2.76
C LEU A 63 -11.40 -10.71 4.06
N VAL A 64 -10.76 -10.40 5.19
CA VAL A 64 -11.33 -10.57 6.52
C VAL A 64 -12.26 -9.41 6.86
N LYS A 65 -13.51 -9.70 7.20
CA LYS A 65 -14.49 -8.69 7.63
C LYS A 65 -14.18 -8.20 9.04
N LEU A 66 -14.12 -6.88 9.23
CA LEU A 66 -13.75 -6.25 10.52
C LEU A 66 -14.96 -5.73 11.32
N GLY A 67 -16.18 -5.83 10.79
CA GLY A 67 -17.39 -5.29 11.40
C GLY A 67 -17.75 -3.90 10.87
N SER A 68 -18.27 -3.02 11.73
CA SER A 68 -18.74 -1.69 11.35
C SER A 68 -18.23 -0.61 12.31
N HIS A 69 -18.09 0.61 11.80
CA HIS A 69 -17.73 1.81 12.54
C HIS A 69 -18.98 2.68 12.72
N LYS A 70 -19.30 2.99 13.98
CA LYS A 70 -20.36 3.93 14.34
C LYS A 70 -19.86 5.38 14.22
N LEU A 71 -20.51 6.14 13.36
CA LEU A 71 -20.24 7.55 13.13
C LEU A 71 -20.80 8.43 14.28
N PRO A 72 -20.33 9.70 14.42
CA PRO A 72 -20.82 10.61 15.46
C PRO A 72 -22.32 10.91 15.41
N ASP A 73 -22.92 10.86 14.22
CA ASP A 73 -24.37 11.05 13.99
C ASP A 73 -25.22 9.81 14.35
N GLY A 74 -24.57 8.69 14.71
CA GLY A 74 -25.21 7.44 15.08
C GLY A 74 -25.37 6.42 13.95
N GLU A 75 -25.06 6.79 12.69
CA GLU A 75 -25.04 5.86 11.57
C GLU A 75 -23.90 4.84 11.72
N SER A 76 -24.04 3.65 11.12
CA SER A 76 -23.03 2.60 11.17
C SER A 76 -22.60 2.23 9.75
N LEU A 77 -21.31 2.38 9.46
CA LEU A 77 -20.74 2.03 8.16
C LEU A 77 -19.83 0.81 8.27
N PRO A 78 -19.91 -0.15 7.33
CA PRO A 78 -19.03 -1.31 7.32
C PRO A 78 -17.58 -0.87 7.19
N LEU A 79 -16.71 -1.45 8.02
CA LEU A 79 -15.27 -1.24 7.91
C LEU A 79 -14.76 -1.86 6.60
N PRO A 80 -13.80 -1.23 5.91
CA PRO A 80 -13.12 -1.87 4.79
C PRO A 80 -12.54 -3.22 5.26
N PRO A 81 -12.59 -4.26 4.41
CA PRO A 81 -12.06 -5.54 4.79
C PRO A 81 -10.54 -5.47 4.95
N LEU A 82 -10.04 -6.46 5.66
CA LEU A 82 -8.63 -6.66 5.86
C LEU A 82 -8.07 -7.67 4.83
N THR A 83 -7.05 -7.29 4.05
CA THR A 83 -6.34 -8.25 3.18
C THR A 83 -5.31 -9.07 3.97
N LEU A 84 -5.55 -10.36 4.09
CA LEU A 84 -4.54 -11.35 4.50
C LEU A 84 -4.07 -12.12 3.28
N ALA A 85 -2.76 -12.12 3.02
CA ALA A 85 -2.21 -12.80 1.86
C ALA A 85 -1.00 -13.66 2.24
N GLU A 86 -0.98 -14.88 1.71
CA GLU A 86 0.12 -15.82 1.84
C GLU A 86 0.72 -16.18 0.48
N LEU A 87 2.03 -16.03 0.34
CA LEU A 87 2.78 -16.44 -0.85
C LEU A 87 3.88 -17.44 -0.49
N GLY A 88 3.83 -18.61 -1.13
CA GLY A 88 4.74 -19.73 -0.87
C GLY A 88 4.31 -20.58 0.34
N LYS A 89 4.61 -21.89 0.31
CA LYS A 89 4.20 -22.84 1.36
C LYS A 89 5.35 -23.72 1.90
N ASP A 90 6.57 -23.47 1.45
CA ASP A 90 7.75 -24.27 1.82
C ASP A 90 8.13 -24.04 3.31
N PRO A 91 8.10 -25.08 4.17
CA PRO A 91 8.45 -24.96 5.58
C PRO A 91 9.96 -24.80 5.83
N GLN A 92 10.82 -25.08 4.85
CA GLN A 92 12.28 -24.94 4.99
C GLN A 92 12.77 -23.51 4.76
N LYS A 93 11.90 -22.65 4.23
CA LYS A 93 12.20 -21.24 3.98
C LYS A 93 11.68 -20.39 5.15
N PRO A 94 12.38 -19.29 5.55
CA PRO A 94 11.89 -18.41 6.62
C PRO A 94 10.49 -17.81 6.35
N THR A 95 9.95 -16.98 7.24
CA THR A 95 8.68 -16.27 6.94
C THR A 95 8.85 -14.79 7.24
N VAL A 96 8.50 -13.92 6.30
CA VAL A 96 8.56 -12.46 6.43
C VAL A 96 7.15 -11.89 6.40
N CYS A 97 6.79 -11.05 7.36
CA CYS A 97 5.51 -10.36 7.36
C CYS A 97 5.68 -8.94 6.81
N PHE A 98 4.89 -8.60 5.78
CA PHE A 98 4.78 -7.23 5.30
C PHE A 98 3.45 -6.64 5.75
N TYR A 99 3.54 -5.47 6.36
CA TYR A 99 2.42 -4.62 6.72
C TYR A 99 2.48 -3.33 5.90
N GLY A 100 1.32 -2.78 5.54
CA GLY A 100 1.20 -1.47 4.91
C GLY A 100 -0.20 -0.91 5.05
N HIS A 101 -0.45 0.22 4.41
CA HIS A 101 -1.80 0.74 4.22
C HIS A 101 -2.06 1.30 2.79
N VAL A 102 -3.32 1.40 2.40
CA VAL A 102 -3.84 1.83 1.09
C VAL A 102 -4.99 2.82 1.23
N ASP A 103 -5.46 3.07 2.47
CA ASP A 103 -6.20 4.29 2.74
C ASP A 103 -5.27 5.50 2.72
N VAL A 104 -5.87 6.67 2.55
CA VAL A 104 -5.13 7.93 2.46
C VAL A 104 -5.83 9.02 3.29
N GLN A 105 -5.08 10.07 3.64
CA GLN A 105 -5.66 11.29 4.18
C GLN A 105 -6.45 12.05 3.10
N PRO A 106 -7.44 12.88 3.49
CA PRO A 106 -8.04 13.84 2.58
C PRO A 106 -7.01 14.72 1.88
N ALA A 107 -7.33 15.12 0.66
CA ALA A 107 -6.61 16.12 -0.08
C ALA A 107 -7.55 16.77 -1.10
N LYS A 108 -7.53 18.10 -1.17
CA LYS A 108 -8.24 18.88 -2.17
C LYS A 108 -7.29 19.87 -2.82
N LYS A 109 -7.61 20.28 -4.05
CA LYS A 109 -6.82 21.29 -4.76
C LYS A 109 -6.74 22.59 -3.96
N GLU A 110 -7.84 22.95 -3.32
CA GLU A 110 -7.98 24.17 -2.49
C GLU A 110 -7.09 24.16 -1.23
N ASP A 111 -6.58 23.00 -0.80
CA ASP A 111 -5.66 22.89 0.34
C ASP A 111 -4.23 23.40 0.00
N GLY A 112 -4.00 23.89 -1.22
CA GLY A 112 -2.71 24.42 -1.68
C GLY A 112 -1.93 23.51 -2.62
N TRP A 113 -2.54 22.46 -3.16
CA TRP A 113 -1.86 21.54 -4.08
C TRP A 113 -1.55 22.19 -5.43
N LYS A 114 -0.29 22.12 -5.88
CA LYS A 114 0.14 22.63 -7.19
C LYS A 114 -0.38 21.79 -8.36
N THR A 115 -0.60 20.49 -8.15
CA THR A 115 -1.24 19.55 -9.10
C THR A 115 -2.56 19.03 -8.52
N ASP A 116 -3.34 18.27 -9.28
CA ASP A 116 -4.49 17.55 -8.71
C ASP A 116 -3.97 16.44 -7.77
N PRO A 117 -4.46 16.34 -6.51
CA PRO A 117 -3.94 15.36 -5.56
C PRO A 117 -4.17 13.91 -5.96
N TYR A 118 -5.21 13.60 -6.73
CA TYR A 118 -5.54 12.23 -7.15
C TYR A 118 -5.16 11.95 -8.60
N THR A 119 -4.55 12.92 -9.29
CA THR A 119 -3.85 12.68 -10.57
C THR A 119 -2.34 12.72 -10.34
N LEU A 120 -1.70 11.54 -10.22
CA LEU A 120 -0.26 11.45 -10.00
C LEU A 120 0.50 12.12 -11.15
N THR A 121 1.21 13.20 -10.82
CA THR A 121 1.91 14.06 -11.77
C THR A 121 3.40 13.99 -11.53
N GLU A 122 4.19 13.79 -12.58
CA GLU A 122 5.65 13.79 -12.50
C GLU A 122 6.20 15.18 -12.81
N ILE A 123 7.04 15.72 -11.93
CA ILE A 123 7.73 17.00 -12.11
C ILE A 123 9.17 16.84 -11.64
N ASP A 124 10.14 17.10 -12.52
CA ASP A 124 11.58 17.01 -12.24
C ASP A 124 12.01 15.68 -11.59
N GLY A 125 11.42 14.56 -12.03
CA GLY A 125 11.69 13.21 -11.53
C GLY A 125 10.98 12.86 -10.21
N ASN A 126 10.21 13.77 -9.62
CA ASN A 126 9.39 13.52 -8.44
C ASN A 126 7.95 13.21 -8.82
N LEU A 127 7.34 12.23 -8.13
CA LEU A 127 5.96 11.78 -8.36
C LEU A 127 5.02 12.39 -7.31
N TYR A 128 4.22 13.37 -7.70
CA TYR A 128 3.30 14.10 -6.83
C TYR A 128 1.89 13.53 -6.89
N GLY A 129 1.37 13.11 -5.74
CA GLY A 129 -0.03 12.70 -5.57
C GLY A 129 -0.31 12.18 -4.16
N ARG A 130 -1.54 12.34 -3.69
CA ARG A 130 -2.02 11.82 -2.41
C ARG A 130 -1.93 10.30 -2.43
N GLY A 131 -1.25 9.74 -1.43
CA GLY A 131 -1.02 8.31 -1.33
C GLY A 131 0.29 7.85 -1.95
N ALA A 132 0.98 8.68 -2.73
CA ALA A 132 2.19 8.27 -3.45
C ALA A 132 3.27 7.72 -2.50
N THR A 133 3.66 8.48 -1.47
CA THR A 133 4.60 8.00 -0.44
C THR A 133 3.92 7.35 0.76
N ASP A 134 2.68 7.72 1.06
CA ASP A 134 1.95 7.29 2.25
C ASP A 134 0.55 6.76 1.89
N ASN A 135 0.39 5.48 1.55
CA ASN A 135 1.43 4.44 1.55
C ASN A 135 1.37 3.52 0.30
N LYS A 136 0.72 3.98 -0.77
CA LYS A 136 0.51 3.19 -2.00
C LYS A 136 1.83 2.87 -2.71
N GLY A 137 2.75 3.83 -2.82
CA GLY A 137 4.07 3.61 -3.43
C GLY A 137 4.90 2.54 -2.72
N PRO A 138 5.13 2.64 -1.39
CA PRO A 138 5.85 1.60 -0.67
C PRO A 138 5.18 0.21 -0.72
N VAL A 139 3.85 0.14 -0.68
CA VAL A 139 3.12 -1.14 -0.84
C VAL A 139 3.36 -1.72 -2.23
N LEU A 140 3.26 -0.90 -3.27
CA LEU A 140 3.56 -1.30 -4.64
C LEU A 140 5.03 -1.70 -4.82
N ALA A 141 5.98 -0.99 -4.19
CA ALA A 141 7.39 -1.35 -4.25
C ALA A 141 7.63 -2.78 -3.75
N TRP A 142 6.98 -3.18 -2.65
CA TRP A 142 7.03 -4.56 -2.17
C TRP A 142 6.39 -5.57 -3.11
N ILE A 143 5.28 -5.21 -3.75
CA ILE A 143 4.60 -6.08 -4.73
C ILE A 143 5.47 -6.24 -5.98
N ASN A 144 5.95 -5.15 -6.56
CA ASN A 144 6.78 -5.10 -7.76
C ASN A 144 8.10 -5.85 -7.56
N ALA A 145 8.71 -5.75 -6.37
CA ALA A 145 9.90 -6.53 -6.04
C ALA A 145 9.60 -8.03 -6.16
N VAL A 146 8.55 -8.52 -5.51
CA VAL A 146 8.18 -9.96 -5.56
C VAL A 146 7.78 -10.39 -6.98
N GLU A 147 7.05 -9.55 -7.72
CA GLU A 147 6.71 -9.78 -9.13
C GLU A 147 7.98 -9.93 -9.99
N SER A 148 9.00 -9.09 -9.76
CA SER A 148 10.28 -9.16 -10.48
C SER A 148 11.02 -10.48 -10.23
N PHE A 149 11.11 -10.93 -8.98
CA PHE A 149 11.68 -12.24 -8.66
C PHE A 149 10.93 -13.38 -9.37
N ARG A 150 9.59 -13.31 -9.40
CA ARG A 150 8.75 -14.33 -10.07
C ARG A 150 8.91 -14.32 -11.58
N ALA A 151 8.94 -13.14 -12.21
CA ALA A 151 9.10 -12.98 -13.65
C ALA A 151 10.43 -13.58 -14.14
N LEU A 152 11.51 -13.36 -13.37
CA LEU A 152 12.83 -13.93 -13.63
C LEU A 152 12.96 -15.40 -13.21
N LYS A 153 11.89 -16.03 -12.69
CA LYS A 153 11.89 -17.41 -12.15
C LYS A 153 12.95 -17.62 -11.07
N LEU A 154 13.31 -16.56 -10.37
CA LEU A 154 14.24 -16.60 -9.26
C LEU A 154 13.50 -17.10 -8.02
N VAL A 155 14.23 -17.80 -7.16
CA VAL A 155 13.65 -18.28 -5.91
C VAL A 155 13.33 -17.08 -5.04
N VAL A 156 12.05 -16.74 -4.93
CA VAL A 156 11.55 -15.87 -3.86
C VAL A 156 11.81 -16.60 -2.54
N CYS A 157 12.64 -16.02 -1.68
CA CYS A 157 12.91 -16.51 -0.33
C CYS A 157 12.49 -15.40 0.66
N PRO A 158 11.59 -15.61 1.65
CA PRO A 158 10.75 -16.79 1.91
C PRO A 158 9.29 -16.43 2.33
N ARG A 159 8.46 -17.42 2.71
CA ARG A 159 6.99 -17.32 3.01
C ARG A 159 6.56 -15.90 3.43
N SER A 160 5.71 -15.22 2.66
CA SER A 160 5.18 -13.94 3.13
C SER A 160 3.82 -14.13 3.79
N ARG A 161 3.71 -14.00 5.12
CA ARG A 161 2.40 -13.85 5.79
C ARG A 161 2.14 -12.37 5.92
N ARG A 162 1.29 -11.79 5.09
CA ARG A 162 0.96 -10.35 5.22
C ARG A 162 -0.21 -10.20 6.15
N LEU A 163 0.04 -9.56 7.29
CA LEU A 163 -1.01 -9.00 8.12
C LEU A 163 -1.13 -7.54 7.70
N TRP A 164 -2.21 -7.22 7.01
CA TRP A 164 -2.70 -5.86 7.02
C TRP A 164 -3.44 -5.70 8.38
N PRO A 165 -3.21 -4.65 9.14
CA PRO A 165 -4.38 -4.08 9.82
C PRO A 165 -4.71 -2.72 9.26
N GLN A 166 -5.95 -2.54 8.80
CA GLN A 166 -6.44 -1.20 8.55
C GLN A 166 -7.89 -1.05 8.98
N CYS A 167 -8.04 -0.45 10.15
CA CYS A 167 -8.79 0.79 10.22
C CYS A 167 -8.18 1.62 11.36
N HIS A 168 -7.75 2.86 11.09
CA HIS A 168 -7.24 3.88 12.04
C HIS A 168 -5.74 4.00 12.39
N PRO A 169 -4.72 3.76 11.53
CA PRO A 169 -3.35 4.15 11.88
C PRO A 169 -3.18 5.66 12.14
N GLN A 170 -4.07 6.50 11.61
CA GLN A 170 -4.00 7.96 11.74
C GLN A 170 -4.81 8.54 12.90
N LYS A 171 -5.45 7.69 13.73
CA LYS A 171 -6.15 8.06 14.98
C LYS A 171 -5.81 7.20 16.21
N ILE A 172 -4.83 6.29 16.12
CA ILE A 172 -4.45 5.44 17.27
C ILE A 172 -3.58 6.22 18.26
N SER A 173 -4.03 6.30 19.52
CA SER A 173 -3.19 6.68 20.67
C SER A 173 -2.16 5.56 20.98
N PRO A 174 -0.99 5.88 21.54
CA PRO A 174 0.25 5.10 21.35
C PRO A 174 0.35 3.74 22.05
N ASP A 175 -0.67 3.25 22.73
CA ASP A 175 -0.47 2.26 23.80
C ASP A 175 -0.34 0.82 23.30
N TRP A 176 -0.76 0.51 22.07
CA TRP A 176 -0.63 -0.85 21.50
C TRP A 176 0.57 -1.03 20.56
N LEU A 177 1.27 0.05 20.18
CA LEU A 177 2.43 0.00 19.27
C LEU A 177 3.76 -0.30 19.99
N ARG A 178 3.82 -0.10 21.31
CA ARG A 178 5.04 -0.33 22.11
C ARG A 178 5.40 -1.81 22.24
N ASP A 179 4.42 -2.69 22.27
CA ASP A 179 4.64 -4.14 22.45
C ASP A 179 5.10 -4.84 21.17
N ALA A 180 4.94 -4.20 20.00
CA ALA A 180 5.29 -4.75 18.69
C ALA A 180 6.61 -4.21 18.10
N GLY A 181 7.29 -3.28 18.78
CA GLY A 181 8.52 -2.67 18.27
C GLY A 181 8.35 -1.85 16.97
N VAL A 182 7.11 -1.45 16.65
CA VAL A 182 6.77 -0.67 15.44
C VAL A 182 6.72 0.81 15.80
N THR A 183 7.67 1.61 15.33
CA THR A 183 7.62 3.07 15.43
C THR A 183 6.66 3.62 14.37
N SER A 184 5.60 4.32 14.78
CA SER A 184 4.66 4.99 13.88
C SER A 184 5.22 6.29 13.30
N SER A 185 5.03 6.50 11.99
CA SER A 185 5.51 7.67 11.22
C SER A 185 4.57 8.89 11.26
N SER A 186 3.48 8.84 12.06
CA SER A 186 2.37 9.80 11.99
C SER A 186 2.69 11.22 12.49
N SER A 187 3.86 11.46 13.08
CA SER A 187 4.28 12.77 13.60
C SER A 187 5.03 13.66 12.59
N ILE A 188 5.40 13.15 11.41
CA ILE A 188 6.30 13.87 10.47
C ILE A 188 5.54 14.72 9.44
N GLN A 189 4.29 14.42 9.10
CA GLN A 189 3.68 14.99 7.88
C GLN A 189 2.94 16.33 8.03
N ARG A 190 2.84 16.93 9.23
CA ARG A 190 2.24 18.27 9.36
C ARG A 190 3.18 19.43 9.03
N ARG A 191 4.48 19.21 8.80
CA ARG A 191 5.45 20.33 8.74
C ARG A 191 5.99 20.72 7.37
N ASN A 192 5.89 19.90 6.32
CA ASN A 192 6.73 20.11 5.12
C ASN A 192 5.95 20.17 3.79
N TRP A 193 4.81 20.85 3.73
CA TRP A 193 4.12 21.14 2.45
C TRP A 193 4.05 22.64 2.12
N VAL A 194 4.85 23.45 2.81
CA VAL A 194 5.12 24.84 2.44
C VAL A 194 6.62 24.94 2.24
N ASP A 195 7.06 24.69 1.01
CA ASP A 195 8.18 25.31 0.28
C ASP A 195 8.32 24.61 -1.10
#